data_AF-A0A927MT38-F1
#
_entry.id   AF-A0A927MT38-F1
#
_cell.length_a   1.000
_cell.length_b   1.000
_cell.length_c   1.000
_cell.angle_alpha   90.00
_cell.angle_beta   90.00
_cell.angle_gamma   90.00
#
_symmetry.space_group_name_H-M   'P 1'
#
loop_
_entity.id
_entity.type
_entity.pdbx_description
1 polymer ?
#
loop_
_entity_poly.entity_id
_entity_poly.type
_entity_poly.pdbx_seq_one_letter_code
_entity_poly.pdbx_strand_id
1 'polypeptide(L)'
;MSESAAALIDHHPKVDELRLTERHALADLHAVLRLCDSGRLRCSDKTRRPAAASVVMIADTLSGGDFYPDEAIAAYAWPLLVQTGGLAEIVGGRLQLTARGRSALGKPAAEVIRGLWRSWITKAVLDELSRVEHIKGQRATNVLTSAKTRRQRVSAALATCRPGAWVELDDLFASMREAGLSPTVARSDRALWKLYLVDAQYGSLGYAGFGEWEILEGRYTLAVIFEYAATLGLVDVAYDEPDGARDDYHGNWGADHLDYLSRYDGLRAVRLNGLGAYALDLTASYRPPADAAPIRNLKVLSNLDLVATGELSPADRLVLDAYAKRTAERVWALTADTVLAAVAAGHTADQLRDFLGGRMEQPGLPATLLVLLDDVTARAGRLRDLGQVRLTNAPIRH
;
A
#
# COMPACT_ATOMS: atom_id res chain seq x y z
N MET A 1 -17.27 -12.13 42.15
CA MET A 1 -17.74 -12.99 41.06
C MET A 1 -19.10 -12.48 40.63
N SER A 2 -19.17 -11.87 39.45
CA SER A 2 -20.42 -11.51 38.78
C SER A 2 -20.15 -11.64 37.29
N GLU A 3 -20.76 -12.66 36.69
CA GLU A 3 -20.76 -12.99 35.27
C GLU A 3 -21.41 -11.85 34.47
N SER A 4 -20.62 -10.89 34.00
CA SER A 4 -21.09 -9.93 32.99
C SER A 4 -19.97 -9.51 32.02
N ALA A 5 -18.98 -10.39 31.83
CA ALA A 5 -17.86 -10.20 30.91
C ALA A 5 -17.77 -11.29 29.81
N ALA A 6 -18.75 -12.19 29.73
CA ALA A 6 -18.78 -13.26 28.74
C ALA A 6 -19.97 -13.04 27.80
N ALA A 7 -19.64 -12.70 26.55
CA ALA A 7 -20.47 -12.57 25.34
C ALA A 7 -20.67 -11.13 24.80
N LEU A 8 -19.57 -10.41 24.52
CA LEU A 8 -19.56 -9.65 23.26
C LEU A 8 -19.36 -10.70 22.17
N ILE A 9 -20.45 -11.09 21.51
CA ILE A 9 -20.36 -11.83 20.25
C ILE A 9 -19.68 -10.86 19.28
N ASP A 10 -18.40 -11.10 18.99
CA ASP A 10 -17.71 -10.48 17.86
C ASP A 10 -18.48 -10.94 16.62
N HIS A 11 -19.38 -10.09 16.12
CA HIS A 11 -20.20 -10.40 14.96
C HIS A 11 -19.25 -10.44 13.76
N HIS A 12 -18.76 -11.63 13.44
CA HIS A 12 -18.00 -11.84 12.23
C HIS A 12 -18.96 -11.73 11.04
N PRO A 13 -18.66 -10.86 10.06
CA PRO A 13 -19.46 -10.76 8.85
C PRO A 13 -19.45 -12.11 8.12
N LYS A 14 -20.61 -12.49 7.58
CA LYS A 14 -20.74 -13.71 6.75
C LYS A 14 -20.36 -13.36 5.32
N VAL A 15 -19.11 -13.62 4.98
CA VAL A 15 -18.50 -13.34 3.67
C VAL A 15 -17.60 -14.50 3.25
N ASP A 16 -17.21 -14.51 1.99
CA ASP A 16 -16.28 -15.51 1.44
C ASP A 16 -14.85 -15.31 1.95
N GLU A 17 -14.36 -14.06 2.01
CA GLU A 17 -13.01 -13.75 2.50
C GLU A 17 -12.97 -12.72 3.64
N LEU A 18 -12.14 -13.03 4.65
CA LEU A 18 -11.80 -12.12 5.74
C LEU A 18 -10.28 -11.92 5.78
N ARG A 19 -9.83 -10.66 5.65
CA ARG A 19 -8.40 -10.32 5.58
C ARG A 19 -8.00 -9.33 6.66
N LEU A 20 -7.08 -9.77 7.53
CA LEU A 20 -6.44 -8.96 8.57
C LEU A 20 -5.24 -8.20 7.98
N THR A 21 -5.47 -6.98 7.51
CA THR A 21 -4.55 -6.26 6.63
C THR A 21 -3.33 -5.67 7.36
N GLU A 22 -3.45 -5.43 8.67
CA GLU A 22 -2.43 -4.75 9.49
C GLU A 22 -1.04 -5.39 9.34
N ARG A 23 -0.94 -6.72 9.45
CA ARG A 23 0.34 -7.44 9.38
C ARG A 23 0.92 -7.42 7.98
N HIS A 24 0.06 -7.61 6.98
CA HIS A 24 0.46 -7.60 5.57
C HIS A 24 1.06 -6.25 5.20
N ALA A 25 0.38 -5.15 5.51
CA ALA A 25 0.85 -3.81 5.16
C ALA A 25 2.23 -3.45 5.75
N LEU A 26 2.53 -3.89 6.97
CA LEU A 26 3.84 -3.68 7.59
C LEU A 26 4.98 -4.41 6.84
N ALA A 27 4.70 -5.61 6.33
CA ALA A 27 5.65 -6.36 5.51
C ALA A 27 5.73 -5.80 4.09
N ASP A 28 4.58 -5.53 3.49
CA ASP A 28 4.41 -5.08 2.11
C ASP A 28 5.04 -3.72 1.85
N LEU A 29 4.98 -2.79 2.81
CA LEU A 29 5.68 -1.51 2.72
C LEU A 29 7.17 -1.72 2.43
N HIS A 30 7.83 -2.58 3.22
CA HIS A 30 9.26 -2.83 3.03
C HIS A 30 9.52 -3.51 1.68
N ALA A 31 8.69 -4.47 1.31
CA ALA A 31 8.79 -5.19 0.04
C ALA A 31 8.71 -4.24 -1.16
N VAL A 32 7.72 -3.34 -1.16
CA VAL A 32 7.51 -2.35 -2.22
C VAL A 32 8.63 -1.32 -2.26
N LEU A 33 9.11 -0.83 -1.11
CA LEU A 33 10.26 0.08 -1.08
C LEU A 33 11.52 -0.57 -1.66
N ARG A 34 11.76 -1.85 -1.36
CA ARG A 34 12.89 -2.61 -1.93
C ARG A 34 12.73 -2.85 -3.43
N LEU A 35 11.50 -3.12 -3.91
CA LEU A 35 11.23 -3.19 -5.34
C LEU A 35 11.51 -1.86 -6.06
N CYS A 36 11.16 -0.72 -5.45
CA CYS A 36 11.50 0.59 -5.98
C CYS A 36 13.04 0.78 -6.04
N ASP A 37 13.74 0.35 -5.00
CA ASP A 37 15.20 0.46 -4.91
C ASP A 37 15.91 -0.37 -6.00
N SER A 38 15.35 -1.53 -6.35
CA SER A 38 15.85 -2.37 -7.45
C SER A 38 15.72 -1.73 -8.85
N GLY A 39 14.97 -0.63 -8.97
CA GLY A 39 14.73 0.07 -10.24
C GLY A 39 13.91 -0.72 -11.26
N ARG A 40 13.27 -1.82 -10.85
CA ARG A 40 12.49 -2.72 -11.71
C ARG A 40 11.07 -2.21 -11.99
N LEU A 41 10.52 -1.41 -11.09
CA LEU A 41 9.17 -0.87 -11.22
C LEU A 41 9.12 0.29 -12.21
N ARG A 42 8.06 0.35 -13.01
CA ARG A 42 7.79 1.39 -14.00
C ARG A 42 6.44 2.04 -13.73
N CYS A 43 6.41 3.35 -13.91
CA CYS A 43 5.22 4.18 -13.79
C CYS A 43 5.19 5.20 -14.92
N SER A 44 3.99 5.60 -15.34
CA SER A 44 3.81 6.65 -16.34
C SER A 44 4.19 8.01 -15.80
N ASP A 45 5.02 8.77 -16.51
CA ASP A 45 5.31 10.17 -16.15
C ASP A 45 4.05 11.05 -16.17
N LYS A 46 3.10 10.76 -17.07
CA LYS A 46 1.88 11.55 -17.27
C LYS A 46 0.80 11.25 -16.23
N THR A 47 0.52 9.97 -16.00
CA THR A 47 -0.60 9.56 -15.14
C THR A 47 -0.17 9.11 -13.76
N ARG A 48 1.15 8.96 -13.53
CA ARG A 48 1.77 8.35 -12.33
C ARG A 48 1.43 6.87 -12.10
N ARG A 49 0.53 6.32 -12.91
CA ARG A 49 0.01 4.95 -12.77
C ARG A 49 1.11 3.91 -13.03
N PRO A 50 1.11 2.79 -12.30
CA PRO A 50 2.04 1.71 -12.57
C PRO A 50 1.75 1.05 -13.93
N ALA A 51 2.81 0.55 -14.57
CA ALA A 51 2.67 -0.29 -15.75
C ALA A 51 2.14 -1.68 -15.37
N ALA A 52 1.44 -2.37 -16.28
CA ALA A 52 0.85 -3.69 -16.00
C ALA A 52 1.89 -4.71 -15.46
N ALA A 53 3.08 -4.76 -16.06
CA ALA A 53 4.17 -5.62 -15.59
C ALA A 53 4.66 -5.26 -14.17
N SER A 54 4.56 -3.99 -13.77
CA SER A 54 4.90 -3.57 -12.40
C SER A 54 3.81 -3.95 -11.42
N VAL A 55 2.54 -3.92 -11.82
CA VAL A 55 1.43 -4.42 -11.00
C VAL A 55 1.62 -5.91 -10.71
N VAL A 56 1.87 -6.74 -11.72
CA VAL A 56 2.13 -8.18 -11.54
C VAL A 56 3.31 -8.42 -10.59
N MET A 57 4.44 -7.73 -10.81
CA MET A 57 5.63 -7.89 -9.96
C MET A 57 5.37 -7.51 -8.50
N ILE A 58 4.53 -6.50 -8.26
CA ILE A 58 4.16 -6.10 -6.91
C ILE A 58 3.23 -7.16 -6.30
N ALA A 59 2.19 -7.60 -7.01
CA ALA A 59 1.26 -8.63 -6.55
C ALA A 59 2.00 -9.90 -6.11
N ASP A 60 2.97 -10.37 -6.90
CA ASP A 60 3.82 -11.54 -6.59
C ASP A 60 4.70 -11.34 -5.35
N THR A 61 4.91 -10.09 -4.93
CA THR A 61 5.78 -9.72 -3.82
C THR A 61 5.02 -9.43 -2.53
N LEU A 62 3.72 -9.10 -2.62
CA LEU A 62 2.88 -8.84 -1.46
C LEU A 62 2.72 -10.10 -0.61
N SER A 63 2.87 -9.96 0.70
CA SER A 63 2.83 -11.07 1.66
C SER A 63 1.47 -11.77 1.72
N GLY A 64 0.38 -11.05 1.41
CA GLY A 64 -0.97 -11.59 1.29
C GLY A 64 -1.49 -11.63 -0.14
N GLY A 65 -0.63 -11.41 -1.16
CA GLY A 65 -1.07 -11.19 -2.53
C GLY A 65 -1.93 -9.93 -2.70
N ASP A 66 -2.62 -9.82 -3.84
CA ASP A 66 -3.68 -8.83 -4.04
C ASP A 66 -5.01 -9.33 -3.43
N PHE A 67 -6.02 -8.46 -3.32
CA PHE A 67 -7.32 -8.81 -2.73
C PHE A 67 -8.12 -9.76 -3.63
N TYR A 68 -8.06 -9.55 -4.94
CA TYR A 68 -8.60 -10.47 -5.93
C TYR A 68 -7.50 -10.99 -6.85
N PRO A 69 -7.62 -12.22 -7.37
CA PRO A 69 -6.63 -12.78 -8.29
C PRO A 69 -6.56 -12.02 -9.63
N ASP A 70 -7.72 -11.61 -10.15
CA ASP A 70 -7.84 -11.03 -11.50
C ASP A 70 -8.01 -9.50 -11.50
N GLU A 71 -8.27 -8.90 -10.35
CA GLU A 71 -8.46 -7.46 -10.21
C GLU A 71 -7.43 -6.83 -9.27
N ALA A 72 -6.48 -6.11 -9.88
CA ALA A 72 -5.44 -5.43 -9.10
C ALA A 72 -6.02 -4.27 -8.30
N ILE A 73 -5.86 -4.35 -6.98
CA ILE A 73 -6.28 -3.34 -6.00
C ILE A 73 -5.04 -2.88 -5.23
N ALA A 74 -4.47 -3.74 -4.39
CA ALA A 74 -3.30 -3.41 -3.57
C ALA A 74 -2.05 -3.19 -4.41
N ALA A 75 -1.80 -4.05 -5.39
CA ALA A 75 -0.62 -3.95 -6.24
C ALA A 75 -0.65 -2.70 -7.14
N TYR A 76 -1.85 -2.24 -7.49
CA TYR A 76 -2.05 -0.98 -8.20
C TYR A 76 -1.81 0.24 -7.28
N ALA A 77 -2.30 0.18 -6.04
CA ALA A 77 -2.27 1.30 -5.10
C ALA A 77 -0.86 1.61 -4.57
N TRP A 78 -0.06 0.58 -4.26
CA TRP A 78 1.26 0.74 -3.63
C TRP A 78 2.19 1.76 -4.33
N PRO A 79 2.40 1.69 -5.67
CA PRO A 79 3.19 2.68 -6.39
C PRO A 79 2.70 4.11 -6.23
N LEU A 80 1.39 4.31 -6.18
CA LEU A 80 0.77 5.63 -6.05
C LEU A 80 0.92 6.17 -4.63
N LEU A 81 0.78 5.30 -3.63
CA LEU A 81 0.98 5.63 -2.22
C LEU A 81 2.42 6.09 -1.95
N VAL A 82 3.43 5.32 -2.39
CA VAL A 82 4.85 5.67 -2.17
C VAL A 82 5.27 6.93 -2.94
N GLN A 83 4.71 7.16 -4.14
CA GLN A 83 4.90 8.41 -4.88
C GLN A 83 4.29 9.60 -4.14
N THR A 84 3.05 9.48 -3.66
CA THR A 84 2.33 10.56 -2.97
C THR A 84 3.00 10.94 -1.65
N GLY A 85 3.53 9.94 -0.94
CA GLY A 85 4.35 10.12 0.26
C GLY A 85 5.73 10.73 0.02
N GLY A 86 6.16 10.86 -1.25
CA GLY A 86 7.49 11.30 -1.62
C GLY A 86 8.58 10.30 -1.22
N LEU A 87 8.23 9.03 -1.03
CA LEU A 87 9.20 7.95 -0.76
C LEU A 87 9.83 7.45 -2.06
N ALA A 88 9.10 7.51 -3.17
CA ALA A 88 9.61 7.18 -4.48
C ALA A 88 9.25 8.28 -5.50
N GLU A 89 10.06 8.38 -6.55
CA GLU A 89 9.87 9.30 -7.66
C GLU A 89 10.10 8.60 -9.00
N ILE A 90 9.53 9.15 -10.08
CA ILE A 90 9.72 8.61 -11.41
C ILE A 90 10.94 9.28 -12.06
N VAL A 91 11.93 8.48 -12.42
CA VAL A 91 13.13 8.90 -13.15
C VAL A 91 13.24 8.07 -14.42
N GLY A 92 13.07 8.72 -15.58
CA GLY A 92 13.11 8.03 -16.88
C GLY A 92 12.08 6.89 -17.00
N GLY A 93 10.87 7.09 -16.48
CA GLY A 93 9.79 6.09 -16.48
C GLY A 93 9.98 4.93 -15.49
N ARG A 94 11.02 4.95 -14.65
CA ARG A 94 11.24 3.99 -13.56
C ARG A 94 10.90 4.61 -12.22
N LEU A 95 10.25 3.85 -11.36
CA LEU A 95 9.96 4.26 -9.99
C LEU A 95 11.15 3.92 -9.10
N GLN A 96 11.79 4.92 -8.52
CA GLN A 96 13.02 4.80 -7.72
C GLN A 96 12.86 5.47 -6.35
N LEU A 97 13.58 4.99 -5.34
CA LEU A 97 13.54 5.60 -4.01
C LEU A 97 14.17 6.99 -4.00
N THR A 98 13.50 7.92 -3.33
CA THR A 98 14.08 9.21 -2.94
C THR A 98 15.00 9.02 -1.73
N ALA A 99 15.75 10.07 -1.33
CA ALA A 99 16.49 10.05 -0.07
C ALA A 99 15.58 9.78 1.14
N ARG A 100 14.34 10.31 1.10
CA ARG A 100 13.32 10.05 2.13
C ARG A 100 12.85 8.60 2.11
N GLY A 101 12.68 8.00 0.93
CA GLY A 101 12.35 6.58 0.78
C GLY A 101 13.42 5.66 1.32
N ARG A 102 14.69 5.93 1.01
CA ARG A 102 15.83 5.17 1.57
C ARG A 102 15.88 5.26 3.10
N SER A 103 15.66 6.45 3.67
CA SER A 103 15.56 6.61 5.13
C SER A 103 14.37 5.85 5.74
N ALA A 104 13.25 5.73 5.01
CA ALA A 104 12.07 5.03 5.51
C ALA A 104 12.29 3.52 5.73
N LEU A 105 13.24 2.89 5.03
CA LEU A 105 13.62 1.48 5.24
C LEU A 105 14.18 1.18 6.64
N GLY A 106 14.68 2.20 7.35
CA GLY A 106 15.19 2.08 8.72
C GLY A 106 14.24 2.62 9.79
N LYS A 107 13.01 2.99 9.42
CA LYS A 107 12.00 3.52 10.36
C LYS A 107 10.96 2.47 10.71
N PRO A 108 10.27 2.60 11.87
CA PRO A 108 9.12 1.76 12.15
C PRO A 108 8.06 1.87 11.04
N ALA A 109 7.68 0.74 10.44
CA ALA A 109 6.76 0.70 9.30
C ALA A 109 5.42 1.41 9.60
N ALA A 110 4.90 1.27 10.82
CA ALA A 110 3.67 1.94 11.24
C ALA A 110 3.76 3.48 11.16
N GLU A 111 4.92 4.08 11.47
CA GLU A 111 5.13 5.53 11.34
C GLU A 111 5.16 5.95 9.86
N VAL A 112 5.80 5.14 9.01
CA VAL A 112 5.87 5.38 7.58
C VAL A 112 4.48 5.28 6.95
N ILE A 113 3.70 4.26 7.30
CA ILE A 113 2.30 4.06 6.86
C ILE A 113 1.42 5.23 7.28
N ARG A 114 1.50 5.67 8.55
CA ARG A 114 0.78 6.87 9.02
C ARG A 114 1.14 8.11 8.19
N GLY A 115 2.42 8.28 7.84
CA GLY A 115 2.87 9.34 6.96
C GLY A 115 2.36 9.23 5.51
N LEU A 116 2.26 8.01 4.99
CA LEU A 116 1.69 7.72 3.66
C LEU A 116 0.19 8.04 3.63
N TRP A 117 -0.58 7.56 4.61
CA TRP A 117 -2.00 7.88 4.73
C TRP A 117 -2.23 9.38 4.75
N ARG A 118 -1.59 10.11 5.68
CA ARG A 118 -1.69 11.58 5.76
C ARG A 118 -1.36 12.29 4.45
N SER A 119 -0.34 11.82 3.74
CA SER A 119 0.02 12.36 2.43
C SER A 119 -1.06 12.06 1.38
N TRP A 120 -1.63 10.85 1.40
CA TRP A 120 -2.71 10.44 0.50
C TRP A 120 -3.95 11.32 0.66
N ILE A 121 -4.41 11.54 1.89
CA ILE A 121 -5.62 12.34 2.15
C ILE A 121 -5.45 13.81 1.74
N THR A 122 -4.21 14.31 1.74
CA THR A 122 -3.93 15.73 1.48
C THR A 122 -3.48 16.03 0.06
N LYS A 123 -2.89 15.07 -0.66
CA LYS A 123 -2.31 15.25 -2.00
C LYS A 123 -3.02 14.38 -3.04
N ALA A 124 -3.73 15.01 -3.97
CA ALA A 124 -4.44 14.32 -5.03
C ALA A 124 -3.55 14.08 -6.27
N VAL A 125 -2.77 12.99 -6.27
CA VAL A 125 -2.02 12.55 -7.47
C VAL A 125 -2.91 11.93 -8.55
N LEU A 126 -4.08 11.43 -8.15
CA LEU A 126 -5.14 10.90 -8.99
C LEU A 126 -6.49 11.14 -8.32
N ASP A 127 -7.57 10.85 -9.04
CA ASP A 127 -8.93 10.83 -8.50
C ASP A 127 -9.41 9.37 -8.38
N GLU A 128 -9.84 8.92 -7.20
CA GLU A 128 -10.28 7.53 -6.97
C GLU A 128 -11.46 7.14 -7.85
N LEU A 129 -12.33 8.09 -8.20
CA LEU A 129 -13.46 7.79 -9.09
C LEU A 129 -12.97 7.29 -10.44
N SER A 130 -11.75 7.65 -10.86
CA SER A 130 -11.14 7.17 -12.12
C SER A 130 -10.84 5.67 -12.14
N ARG A 131 -11.08 4.97 -11.03
CA ARG A 131 -11.01 3.50 -10.87
C ARG A 131 -12.38 2.82 -10.83
N VAL A 132 -13.46 3.61 -10.86
CA VAL A 132 -14.83 3.13 -11.10
C VAL A 132 -15.11 3.31 -12.59
N GLU A 133 -14.59 2.39 -13.42
CA GLU A 133 -14.48 2.59 -14.86
C GLU A 133 -15.83 2.69 -15.59
N HIS A 134 -16.88 2.06 -15.04
CA HIS A 134 -18.22 2.08 -15.62
C HIS A 134 -18.93 3.43 -15.49
N ILE A 135 -18.55 4.27 -14.51
CA ILE A 135 -19.03 5.66 -14.42
C ILE A 135 -18.23 6.50 -15.40
N LYS A 136 -18.82 6.87 -16.53
CA LYS A 136 -18.16 7.65 -17.59
C LYS A 136 -18.39 9.15 -17.40
N GLY A 137 -17.72 9.96 -18.23
CA GLY A 137 -17.86 11.43 -18.22
C GLY A 137 -17.07 12.16 -17.14
N GLN A 138 -16.35 11.43 -16.28
CA GLN A 138 -15.56 11.97 -15.16
C GLN A 138 -14.53 13.03 -15.55
N ARG A 139 -13.98 12.97 -16.78
CA ARG A 139 -12.95 13.89 -17.27
C ARG A 139 -13.50 15.21 -17.81
N ALA A 140 -14.81 15.39 -17.87
CA ALA A 140 -15.40 16.62 -18.36
C ALA A 140 -15.14 17.79 -17.40
N THR A 141 -14.92 18.98 -17.96
CA THR A 141 -14.75 20.22 -17.20
C THR A 141 -15.98 20.49 -16.36
N ASN A 142 -15.79 20.99 -15.13
CA ASN A 142 -16.96 21.36 -14.31
C ASN A 142 -17.54 20.23 -13.45
N VAL A 143 -17.09 18.97 -13.59
CA VAL A 143 -17.84 17.81 -13.07
C VAL A 143 -17.55 17.48 -11.61
N LEU A 144 -16.33 17.02 -11.29
CA LEU A 144 -16.01 16.50 -9.97
C LEU A 144 -15.60 17.59 -8.97
N THR A 145 -15.97 17.41 -7.69
CA THR A 145 -15.44 18.22 -6.58
C THR A 145 -13.93 17.94 -6.36
N SER A 146 -13.32 18.52 -5.33
CA SER A 146 -11.90 18.27 -5.03
C SER A 146 -11.70 16.88 -4.42
N ALA A 147 -10.88 16.03 -5.06
CA ALA A 147 -10.49 14.73 -4.52
C ALA A 147 -9.92 14.82 -3.09
N LYS A 148 -9.14 15.86 -2.79
CA LYS A 148 -8.65 16.12 -1.42
C LYS A 148 -9.79 16.21 -0.42
N THR A 149 -10.82 17.00 -0.72
CA THR A 149 -11.97 17.18 0.19
C THR A 149 -12.72 15.87 0.38
N ARG A 150 -12.92 15.10 -0.70
CA ARG A 150 -13.60 13.82 -0.64
C ARG A 150 -12.85 12.78 0.20
N ARG A 151 -11.54 12.65 0.00
CA ARG A 151 -10.67 11.78 0.83
C ARG A 151 -10.76 12.15 2.31
N GLN A 152 -10.75 13.46 2.62
CA GLN A 152 -10.87 13.93 4.00
C GLN A 152 -12.21 13.53 4.63
N ARG A 153 -13.30 13.55 3.87
CA ARG A 153 -14.62 13.10 4.32
C ARG A 153 -14.64 11.61 4.64
N VAL A 154 -14.11 10.76 3.74
CA VAL A 154 -13.98 9.32 3.98
C VAL A 154 -13.06 9.03 5.16
N SER A 155 -11.93 9.73 5.28
CA SER A 155 -11.02 9.58 6.42
C SER A 155 -11.66 9.98 7.75
N ALA A 156 -12.50 11.02 7.74
CA ALA A 156 -13.24 11.44 8.93
C ALA A 156 -14.30 10.40 9.31
N ALA A 157 -14.97 9.79 8.34
CA ALA A 157 -15.93 8.70 8.57
C ALA A 157 -15.25 7.45 9.16
N LEU A 158 -14.09 7.04 8.64
CA LEU A 158 -13.33 5.94 9.26
C LEU A 158 -12.96 6.25 10.72
N ALA A 159 -12.69 7.52 11.06
CA ALA A 159 -12.35 7.92 12.41
C ALA A 159 -13.56 7.90 13.38
N THR A 160 -14.80 7.81 12.88
CA THR A 160 -15.98 7.61 13.73
C THR A 160 -16.24 6.14 14.05
N CYS A 161 -15.61 5.20 13.33
CA CYS A 161 -15.73 3.77 13.60
C CYS A 161 -15.04 3.41 14.92
N ARG A 162 -15.69 2.56 15.73
CA ARG A 162 -15.08 2.03 16.96
C ARG A 162 -13.90 1.10 16.59
N PRO A 163 -12.67 1.36 17.05
CA PRO A 163 -11.55 0.47 16.80
C PRO A 163 -11.84 -0.95 17.29
N GLY A 164 -11.50 -1.95 16.48
CA GLY A 164 -11.69 -3.37 16.76
C GLY A 164 -13.11 -3.91 16.57
N ALA A 165 -14.08 -3.08 16.17
CA ALA A 165 -15.44 -3.53 15.82
C ALA A 165 -15.64 -3.58 14.30
N TRP A 166 -16.28 -4.65 13.83
CA TRP A 166 -16.75 -4.73 12.44
C TRP A 166 -17.94 -3.78 12.22
N VAL A 167 -17.95 -3.14 11.05
CA VAL A 167 -19.00 -2.24 10.58
C VAL A 167 -19.33 -2.62 9.15
N GLU A 168 -20.58 -2.98 8.89
CA GLU A 168 -21.09 -3.22 7.54
C GLU A 168 -21.03 -1.92 6.72
N LEU A 169 -20.75 -2.02 5.42
CA LEU A 169 -20.56 -0.85 4.57
C LEU A 169 -21.83 -0.03 4.43
N ASP A 170 -23.00 -0.68 4.41
CA ASP A 170 -24.28 0.03 4.31
C ASP A 170 -24.59 0.81 5.60
N ASP A 171 -24.21 0.29 6.77
CA ASP A 171 -24.28 1.02 8.04
C ASP A 171 -23.30 2.20 8.08
N LEU A 172 -22.08 2.01 7.55
CA LEU A 172 -21.11 3.10 7.40
C LEU A 172 -21.65 4.20 6.47
N PHE A 173 -22.28 3.82 5.35
CA PHE A 173 -22.89 4.75 4.41
C PHE A 173 -24.02 5.56 5.04
N ALA A 174 -24.92 4.89 5.78
CA ALA A 174 -25.98 5.54 6.52
C ALA A 174 -25.41 6.54 7.55
N SER A 175 -24.45 6.11 8.36
CA SER A 175 -23.77 6.95 9.34
C SER A 175 -23.06 8.16 8.70
N MET A 176 -22.40 7.97 7.56
CA MET A 176 -21.77 9.06 6.82
C MET A 176 -22.78 10.12 6.35
N ARG A 177 -23.96 9.68 5.89
CA ARG A 177 -25.04 10.58 5.47
C ARG A 177 -25.61 11.34 6.65
N GLU A 178 -25.87 10.66 7.77
CA GLU A 178 -26.39 11.27 9.00
C GLU A 178 -25.40 12.28 9.61
N ALA A 179 -24.11 11.98 9.60
CA ALA A 179 -23.06 12.83 10.16
C ALA A 179 -22.63 13.98 9.23
N GLY A 180 -23.20 14.10 8.03
CA GLY A 180 -22.77 15.11 7.04
C GLY A 180 -21.33 14.88 6.53
N LEU A 181 -20.89 13.63 6.52
CA LEU A 181 -19.57 13.17 6.06
C LEU A 181 -19.60 12.60 4.64
N SER A 182 -20.65 12.91 3.87
CA SER A 182 -20.71 12.56 2.45
C SER A 182 -19.54 13.18 1.68
N PRO A 183 -18.81 12.40 0.85
CA PRO A 183 -17.72 12.93 0.04
C PRO A 183 -18.19 13.81 -1.12
N THR A 184 -19.49 13.95 -1.40
CA THR A 184 -20.10 14.74 -2.49
C THR A 184 -19.25 14.78 -3.76
N VAL A 185 -19.50 13.87 -4.70
CA VAL A 185 -18.65 13.66 -5.88
C VAL A 185 -18.92 14.71 -6.97
N ALA A 186 -20.17 14.91 -7.33
CA ALA A 186 -20.56 15.89 -8.33
C ALA A 186 -20.60 17.31 -7.76
N ARG A 187 -20.12 18.29 -8.53
CA ARG A 187 -20.11 19.70 -8.11
C ARG A 187 -21.49 20.35 -8.02
N SER A 188 -22.47 19.81 -8.74
CA SER A 188 -23.84 20.30 -8.79
C SER A 188 -24.73 19.27 -9.46
N ASP A 189 -26.04 19.44 -9.37
CA ASP A 189 -27.01 18.59 -10.07
C ASP A 189 -26.77 18.60 -11.59
N ARG A 190 -26.41 19.76 -12.15
CA ARG A 190 -26.03 19.88 -13.58
C ARG A 190 -24.78 19.07 -13.92
N ALA A 191 -23.86 18.87 -12.97
CA ALA A 191 -22.68 18.04 -13.18
C ALA A 191 -23.02 16.55 -13.21
N LEU A 192 -24.04 16.09 -12.48
CA LEU A 192 -24.51 14.70 -12.53
C LEU A 192 -24.93 14.29 -13.94
N TRP A 193 -25.56 15.20 -14.71
CA TRP A 193 -25.95 14.94 -16.10
C TRP A 193 -24.79 14.58 -17.03
N LYS A 194 -23.56 14.93 -16.65
CA LYS A 194 -22.35 14.59 -17.42
C LYS A 194 -21.76 13.24 -17.02
N LEU A 195 -22.17 12.68 -15.89
CA LEU A 195 -21.80 11.35 -15.45
C LEU A 195 -22.86 10.36 -15.94
N TYR A 196 -22.42 9.21 -16.44
CA TYR A 196 -23.34 8.25 -17.02
C TYR A 196 -22.76 6.84 -17.01
N LEU A 197 -23.64 5.84 -17.04
CA LEU A 197 -23.28 4.46 -17.32
C LEU A 197 -23.54 4.18 -18.79
N VAL A 198 -22.64 3.42 -19.43
CA VAL A 198 -22.76 2.95 -20.83
C VAL A 198 -22.88 4.07 -21.89
N ASP A 199 -24.01 4.79 -21.95
CA ASP A 199 -24.38 5.85 -22.89
C ASP A 199 -24.71 7.20 -22.19
N ALA A 200 -24.29 8.32 -22.79
CA ALA A 200 -24.41 9.65 -22.17
C ALA A 200 -25.83 10.24 -22.19
N GLN A 201 -26.67 9.84 -23.13
CA GLN A 201 -28.02 10.35 -23.29
C GLN A 201 -29.03 9.56 -22.45
N TYR A 202 -28.89 8.24 -22.40
CA TYR A 202 -29.85 7.36 -21.73
C TYR A 202 -29.39 6.92 -20.34
N GLY A 203 -28.10 6.67 -20.14
CA GLY A 203 -27.55 6.22 -18.86
C GLY A 203 -27.09 7.33 -17.92
N SER A 204 -27.59 8.56 -18.10
CA SER A 204 -27.17 9.71 -17.31
C SER A 204 -27.56 9.57 -15.83
N LEU A 205 -26.61 9.81 -14.92
CA LEU A 205 -26.86 9.81 -13.47
C LEU A 205 -27.63 11.06 -13.00
N GLY A 206 -27.94 11.99 -13.92
CA GLY A 206 -28.77 13.17 -13.63
C GLY A 206 -30.28 12.88 -13.62
N TYR A 207 -30.70 11.72 -14.12
CA TYR A 207 -32.11 11.30 -14.02
C TYR A 207 -32.47 10.96 -12.57
N ALA A 208 -33.68 11.35 -12.15
CA ALA A 208 -34.16 11.08 -10.80
C ALA A 208 -34.20 9.57 -10.51
N GLY A 209 -33.55 9.15 -9.42
CA GLY A 209 -33.45 7.74 -9.01
C GLY A 209 -32.30 6.95 -9.64
N PHE A 210 -31.48 7.55 -10.51
CA PHE A 210 -30.41 6.83 -11.22
C PHE A 210 -28.99 7.29 -10.84
N GLY A 211 -28.87 8.31 -9.99
CA GLY A 211 -27.60 8.82 -9.45
C GLY A 211 -27.59 8.81 -7.93
N GLU A 212 -28.13 7.75 -7.33
CA GLU A 212 -28.23 7.62 -5.88
C GLU A 212 -26.86 7.61 -5.20
N TRP A 213 -26.86 7.86 -3.89
CA TRP A 213 -25.65 8.06 -3.11
C TRP A 213 -24.72 6.84 -3.21
N GLU A 214 -25.29 5.64 -3.18
CA GLU A 214 -24.63 4.34 -3.20
C GLU A 214 -23.85 4.10 -4.51
N ILE A 215 -24.40 4.59 -5.63
CA ILE A 215 -23.78 4.50 -6.97
C ILE A 215 -22.57 5.42 -7.07
N LEU A 216 -22.65 6.66 -6.56
CA LEU A 216 -21.61 7.66 -6.80
C LEU A 216 -20.70 7.88 -5.58
N GLU A 217 -21.24 8.42 -4.49
CA GLU A 217 -20.50 8.63 -3.25
C GLU A 217 -20.09 7.31 -2.58
N GLY A 218 -20.94 6.29 -2.64
CA GLY A 218 -20.69 4.94 -2.12
C GLY A 218 -19.52 4.30 -2.85
N ARG A 219 -19.55 4.20 -4.18
CA ARG A 219 -18.43 3.65 -4.97
C ARG A 219 -17.13 4.43 -4.80
N TYR A 220 -17.20 5.76 -4.68
CA TYR A 220 -16.03 6.56 -4.33
C TYR A 220 -15.47 6.19 -2.95
N THR A 221 -16.34 6.00 -1.96
CA THR A 221 -15.98 5.61 -0.59
C THR A 221 -15.35 4.22 -0.56
N LEU A 222 -15.93 3.24 -1.26
CA LEU A 222 -15.36 1.89 -1.41
C LEU A 222 -13.97 1.95 -2.03
N ALA A 223 -13.76 2.76 -3.08
CA ALA A 223 -12.45 2.92 -3.70
C ALA A 223 -11.39 3.46 -2.70
N VAL A 224 -11.73 4.49 -1.92
CA VAL A 224 -10.79 5.03 -0.91
C VAL A 224 -10.48 4.01 0.19
N ILE A 225 -11.50 3.31 0.69
CA ILE A 225 -11.37 2.34 1.78
C ILE A 225 -10.62 1.09 1.30
N PHE A 226 -11.12 0.44 0.24
CA PHE A 226 -10.59 -0.86 -0.18
C PHE A 226 -9.25 -0.74 -0.90
N GLU A 227 -9.10 0.21 -1.83
CA GLU A 227 -7.86 0.32 -2.60
C GLU A 227 -6.72 0.95 -1.82
N TYR A 228 -7.01 1.90 -0.91
CA TYR A 228 -5.94 2.69 -0.27
C TYR A 228 -5.84 2.46 1.23
N ALA A 229 -6.95 2.50 1.98
CA ALA A 229 -6.90 2.30 3.43
C ALA A 229 -6.56 0.84 3.79
N ALA A 230 -7.19 -0.13 3.12
CA ALA A 230 -6.93 -1.55 3.34
C ALA A 230 -5.52 -1.95 2.87
N THR A 231 -5.06 -1.45 1.73
CA THR A 231 -3.67 -1.66 1.24
C THR A 231 -2.62 -1.14 2.23
N LEU A 232 -2.88 -0.01 2.87
CA LEU A 232 -2.02 0.53 3.93
C LEU A 232 -2.23 -0.16 5.28
N GLY A 233 -3.15 -1.13 5.38
CA GLY A 233 -3.38 -1.92 6.58
C GLY A 233 -4.17 -1.21 7.68
N LEU A 234 -4.89 -0.12 7.37
CA LEU A 234 -5.63 0.66 8.36
C LEU A 234 -6.93 -0.02 8.78
N VAL A 235 -7.52 -0.79 7.87
CA VAL A 235 -8.79 -1.50 8.09
C VAL A 235 -8.63 -2.95 7.71
N ASP A 236 -9.07 -3.84 8.59
CA ASP A 236 -9.34 -5.22 8.18
C ASP A 236 -10.61 -5.23 7.33
N VAL A 237 -10.68 -6.13 6.36
CA VAL A 237 -11.74 -6.16 5.36
C VAL A 237 -12.42 -7.52 5.32
N ALA A 238 -13.71 -7.50 5.05
CA ALA A 238 -14.56 -8.64 4.79
C ALA A 238 -15.23 -8.40 3.44
N TYR A 239 -15.00 -9.31 2.48
CA TYR A 239 -15.43 -9.11 1.10
C TYR A 239 -15.75 -10.43 0.40
N ASP A 240 -16.60 -10.33 -0.61
CA ASP A 240 -16.94 -11.39 -1.56
C ASP A 240 -16.35 -11.04 -2.94
N GLU A 241 -16.53 -11.91 -3.94
CA GLU A 241 -16.31 -11.53 -5.34
C GLU A 241 -17.17 -10.30 -5.71
N PRO A 242 -16.68 -9.38 -6.56
CA PRO A 242 -17.46 -8.20 -6.92
C PRO A 242 -18.69 -8.54 -7.77
N ASP A 243 -18.64 -9.63 -8.54
CA ASP A 243 -19.73 -10.09 -9.41
C ASP A 243 -21.00 -10.40 -8.60
N GLY A 244 -22.09 -9.72 -8.96
CA GLY A 244 -23.40 -9.86 -8.31
C GLY A 244 -23.42 -9.42 -6.84
N ALA A 245 -22.34 -8.81 -6.33
CA ALA A 245 -22.28 -8.41 -4.93
C ALA A 245 -23.30 -7.31 -4.61
N ARG A 246 -23.53 -6.39 -5.54
CA ARG A 246 -24.47 -5.28 -5.38
C ARG A 246 -25.33 -5.19 -6.63
N ASP A 247 -26.61 -4.87 -6.45
CA ASP A 247 -27.61 -4.76 -7.52
C ASP A 247 -28.19 -3.35 -7.66
N ASP A 248 -27.73 -2.41 -6.83
CA ASP A 248 -28.16 -1.00 -6.72
C ASP A 248 -28.04 -0.19 -8.02
N TYR A 249 -27.30 -0.69 -9.01
CA TYR A 249 -27.10 -0.05 -10.31
C TYR A 249 -27.89 -0.70 -11.45
N HIS A 250 -28.48 -1.88 -11.29
CA HIS A 250 -29.14 -2.58 -12.41
C HIS A 250 -30.38 -1.83 -12.93
N GLY A 251 -30.99 -0.98 -12.11
CA GLY A 251 -32.06 -0.10 -12.58
C GLY A 251 -31.59 0.92 -13.64
N ASN A 252 -30.29 1.22 -13.71
CA ASN A 252 -29.75 2.19 -14.65
C ASN A 252 -29.69 1.63 -16.08
N TRP A 253 -30.01 2.49 -17.05
CA TRP A 253 -30.04 2.10 -18.46
C TRP A 253 -28.71 1.48 -18.91
N GLY A 254 -28.79 0.26 -19.46
CA GLY A 254 -27.65 -0.47 -20.01
C GLY A 254 -26.75 -1.15 -18.97
N ALA A 255 -27.05 -1.01 -17.68
CA ALA A 255 -26.29 -1.63 -16.61
C ALA A 255 -26.78 -3.06 -16.26
N ASP A 256 -27.84 -3.53 -16.91
CA ASP A 256 -28.46 -4.86 -16.70
C ASP A 256 -27.49 -6.03 -16.99
N HIS A 257 -26.46 -5.81 -17.79
CA HIS A 257 -25.48 -6.81 -18.20
C HIS A 257 -24.10 -6.61 -17.56
N LEU A 258 -23.98 -5.71 -16.58
CA LEU A 258 -22.74 -5.52 -15.85
C LEU A 258 -22.70 -6.51 -14.68
N ASP A 259 -21.68 -7.36 -14.67
CA ASP A 259 -21.38 -8.28 -13.55
C ASP A 259 -21.20 -7.50 -12.24
N TYR A 260 -20.54 -6.33 -12.32
CA TYR A 260 -20.36 -5.38 -11.22
C TYR A 260 -20.18 -3.95 -11.75
N LEU A 261 -20.57 -2.94 -10.96
CA LEU A 261 -20.32 -1.53 -11.31
C LEU A 261 -18.86 -1.15 -11.06
N SER A 262 -18.28 -1.63 -9.96
CA SER A 262 -16.88 -1.42 -9.62
C SER A 262 -16.25 -2.68 -9.05
N ARG A 263 -14.93 -2.82 -9.24
CA ARG A 263 -14.11 -3.86 -8.61
C ARG A 263 -14.20 -3.88 -7.07
N TYR A 264 -14.76 -2.84 -6.46
CA TYR A 264 -14.89 -2.72 -5.01
C TYR A 264 -16.25 -3.17 -4.47
N ASP A 265 -17.19 -3.56 -5.34
CA ASP A 265 -18.58 -3.84 -4.98
C ASP A 265 -18.70 -4.99 -3.97
N GLY A 266 -17.76 -5.94 -4.03
CA GLY A 266 -17.62 -7.06 -3.10
C GLY A 266 -17.26 -6.68 -1.66
N LEU A 267 -16.81 -5.44 -1.37
CA LEU A 267 -16.50 -5.04 0.01
C LEU A 267 -17.79 -4.91 0.86
N ARG A 268 -17.90 -5.76 1.90
CA ARG A 268 -19.09 -5.90 2.76
C ARG A 268 -18.95 -5.24 4.11
N ALA A 269 -17.85 -5.47 4.80
CA ALA A 269 -17.59 -4.86 6.09
C ALA A 269 -16.13 -4.47 6.27
N VAL A 270 -15.90 -3.53 7.18
CA VAL A 270 -14.56 -3.12 7.61
C VAL A 270 -14.45 -3.07 9.11
N ARG A 271 -13.24 -3.29 9.61
CA ARG A 271 -12.89 -3.08 11.01
C ARG A 271 -11.66 -2.20 11.11
N LEU A 272 -11.81 -1.05 11.75
CA LEU A 272 -10.67 -0.18 12.04
C LEU A 272 -9.74 -0.87 13.04
N ASN A 273 -8.54 -1.25 12.60
CA ASN A 273 -7.59 -2.01 13.43
C ASN A 273 -6.64 -1.08 14.22
N GLY A 274 -5.67 -1.66 14.92
CA GLY A 274 -4.76 -0.90 15.79
C GLY A 274 -3.85 0.07 15.01
N LEU A 275 -3.42 -0.34 13.81
CA LEU A 275 -2.65 0.50 12.91
C LEU A 275 -3.51 1.63 12.32
N GLY A 276 -4.76 1.35 11.97
CA GLY A 276 -5.75 2.33 11.55
C GLY A 276 -6.01 3.41 12.59
N ALA A 277 -6.28 3.00 13.82
CA ALA A 277 -6.50 3.93 14.94
C ALA A 277 -5.29 4.85 15.17
N TYR A 278 -4.07 4.31 15.04
CA TYR A 278 -2.84 5.10 15.11
C TYR A 278 -2.68 6.06 13.92
N ALA A 279 -2.95 5.58 12.70
CA ALA A 279 -2.81 6.39 11.48
C ALA A 279 -3.83 7.54 11.39
N LEU A 280 -5.00 7.36 12.00
CA LEU A 280 -6.09 8.35 12.12
C LEU A 280 -5.98 9.23 13.37
N ASP A 281 -4.89 9.11 14.13
CA ASP A 281 -4.63 9.92 15.34
C ASP A 281 -5.63 9.69 16.49
N LEU A 282 -6.32 8.54 16.50
CA LEU A 282 -7.18 8.12 17.61
C LEU A 282 -6.36 7.57 18.79
N THR A 283 -5.15 7.07 18.51
CA THR A 283 -4.19 6.63 19.53
C THR A 283 -2.84 7.33 19.33
N ALA A 284 -2.15 7.64 20.43
CA ALA A 284 -0.88 8.36 20.39
C ALA A 284 0.31 7.50 19.92
N SER A 285 0.25 6.19 20.19
CA SER A 285 1.29 5.22 19.85
C SER A 285 0.70 3.96 19.25
N TYR A 286 1.51 3.31 18.42
CA TYR A 286 1.17 2.03 17.82
C TYR A 286 1.74 0.88 18.66
N ARG A 287 0.93 -0.14 18.91
CA ARG A 287 1.35 -1.40 19.52
C ARG A 287 0.92 -2.56 18.61
N PRO A 288 1.86 -3.37 18.11
CA PRO A 288 1.52 -4.54 17.30
C PRO A 288 0.62 -5.53 18.06
N PRO A 289 -0.21 -6.33 17.36
CA PRO A 289 -1.01 -7.38 17.98
C PRO A 289 -0.11 -8.40 18.69
N ALA A 290 -0.53 -8.92 19.85
CA ALA A 290 0.29 -9.80 20.69
C ALA A 290 0.74 -11.09 19.96
N ASP A 291 -0.07 -11.62 19.05
CA ASP A 291 0.22 -12.83 18.28
C ASP A 291 1.06 -12.56 17.01
N ALA A 292 1.64 -11.36 16.87
CA ALA A 292 2.44 -10.94 15.71
C ALA A 292 3.95 -11.19 15.93
N ALA A 293 4.32 -12.26 16.64
CA ALA A 293 5.73 -12.61 16.76
C ALA A 293 6.32 -12.83 15.36
N PRO A 294 7.48 -12.21 15.04
CA PRO A 294 8.08 -12.35 13.72
C PRO A 294 8.45 -13.82 13.47
N ILE A 295 8.16 -14.31 12.27
CA ILE A 295 8.61 -15.63 11.83
C ILE A 295 10.14 -15.61 11.80
N ARG A 296 10.74 -16.48 12.60
CA ARG A 296 12.19 -16.66 12.66
C ARG A 296 12.54 -17.91 11.89
N ASN A 297 13.00 -17.73 10.66
CA ASN A 297 13.26 -18.79 9.67
C ASN A 297 14.63 -18.63 8.99
N LEU A 298 15.54 -17.85 9.60
CA LEU A 298 16.91 -17.67 9.12
C LEU A 298 17.92 -18.22 10.13
N LYS A 299 18.99 -18.82 9.59
CA LYS A 299 20.21 -19.14 10.31
C LYS A 299 21.39 -18.48 9.63
N VAL A 300 22.33 -18.01 10.43
CA VAL A 300 23.65 -17.58 9.95
C VAL A 300 24.64 -18.64 10.36
N LEU A 301 25.34 -19.21 9.39
CA LEU A 301 26.37 -20.22 9.62
C LEU A 301 27.72 -19.56 9.91
N SER A 302 28.68 -20.34 10.42
CA SER A 302 30.01 -19.86 10.78
C SER A 302 30.81 -19.34 9.57
N ASN A 303 30.51 -19.83 8.37
CA ASN A 303 31.06 -19.36 7.10
C ASN A 303 30.33 -18.13 6.53
N LEU A 304 29.42 -17.52 7.31
CA LEU A 304 28.59 -16.37 6.94
C LEU A 304 27.52 -16.65 5.88
N ASP A 305 27.25 -17.92 5.57
CA ASP A 305 26.08 -18.27 4.77
C ASP A 305 24.79 -18.00 5.55
N LEU A 306 23.86 -17.31 4.90
CA LEU A 306 22.50 -17.08 5.36
C LEU A 306 21.62 -18.21 4.79
N VAL A 307 21.04 -19.02 5.67
CA VAL A 307 20.27 -20.20 5.29
C VAL A 307 18.83 -20.05 5.75
N ALA A 308 17.89 -20.21 4.81
CA ALA A 308 16.47 -20.24 5.09
C ALA A 308 16.02 -21.62 5.57
N THR A 309 15.56 -21.70 6.82
CA THR A 309 15.03 -22.92 7.46
C THR A 309 13.55 -23.13 7.20
N GLY A 310 12.81 -22.06 6.88
CA GLY A 310 11.40 -22.07 6.43
C GLY A 310 11.21 -21.33 5.11
N GLU A 311 9.98 -21.31 4.58
CA GLU A 311 9.68 -20.44 3.44
C GLU A 311 9.95 -18.99 3.79
N LEU A 312 10.67 -18.29 2.91
CA LEU A 312 10.90 -16.86 3.04
C LEU A 312 9.84 -16.10 2.27
N SER A 313 9.36 -15.01 2.87
CA SER A 313 8.54 -14.06 2.14
C SER A 313 9.34 -13.51 0.94
N PRO A 314 8.68 -13.16 -0.18
CA PRO A 314 9.35 -12.47 -1.29
C PRO A 314 10.12 -11.22 -0.84
N ALA A 315 9.59 -10.50 0.15
CA ALA A 315 10.22 -9.34 0.77
C ALA A 315 11.56 -9.68 1.45
N ASP A 316 11.60 -10.74 2.26
CA ASP A 316 12.83 -11.17 2.93
C ASP A 316 13.87 -11.62 1.90
N ARG A 317 13.45 -12.31 0.83
CA ARG A 317 14.34 -12.71 -0.27
C ARG A 317 14.97 -11.50 -0.96
N LEU A 318 14.19 -10.45 -1.23
CA LEU A 318 14.71 -9.21 -1.82
C LEU A 318 15.76 -8.55 -0.93
N VAL A 319 15.60 -8.59 0.40
CA VAL A 319 16.61 -8.08 1.32
C VAL A 319 17.89 -8.92 1.25
N LEU A 320 17.77 -10.25 1.26
CA LEU A 320 18.94 -11.13 1.14
C LEU A 320 19.68 -10.93 -0.18
N ASP A 321 18.95 -10.84 -1.29
CA ASP A 321 19.51 -10.62 -2.64
C ASP A 321 20.21 -9.25 -2.77
N ALA A 322 19.83 -8.27 -1.95
CA ALA A 322 20.47 -6.95 -1.94
C ALA A 322 21.84 -6.94 -1.23
N TYR A 323 22.08 -7.85 -0.28
CA TYR A 323 23.30 -7.86 0.54
C TYR A 323 24.21 -9.06 0.29
N ALA A 324 23.68 -10.14 -0.28
CA ALA A 324 24.36 -11.42 -0.39
C ALA A 324 24.09 -12.07 -1.74
N LYS A 325 25.02 -12.92 -2.18
CA LYS A 325 24.87 -13.65 -3.44
C LYS A 325 24.10 -14.94 -3.19
N ARG A 326 22.94 -15.11 -3.82
CA ARG A 326 22.21 -16.38 -3.79
C ARG A 326 23.03 -17.50 -4.46
N THR A 327 23.43 -18.51 -3.70
CA THR A 327 24.26 -19.64 -4.16
C THR A 327 23.44 -20.90 -4.38
N ALA A 328 22.32 -21.04 -3.66
CA ALA A 328 21.34 -22.10 -3.85
C ALA A 328 19.93 -21.54 -3.59
N GLU A 329 18.90 -22.37 -3.76
CA GLU A 329 17.51 -21.93 -3.62
C GLU A 329 17.23 -21.24 -2.26
N ARG A 330 17.88 -21.70 -1.20
CA ARG A 330 17.65 -21.28 0.18
C ARG A 330 18.92 -20.82 0.90
N VAL A 331 19.98 -20.53 0.14
CA VAL A 331 21.30 -20.16 0.68
C VAL A 331 21.82 -18.92 -0.01
N TRP A 332 22.25 -17.95 0.80
CA TRP A 332 22.88 -16.71 0.36
C TRP A 332 24.25 -16.56 1.01
N ALA A 333 25.29 -16.44 0.19
CA ALA A 333 26.65 -16.22 0.65
C ALA A 333 26.88 -14.73 0.90
N LEU A 334 27.15 -14.36 2.14
CA LEU A 334 27.49 -13.01 2.56
C LEU A 334 29.01 -12.85 2.61
N THR A 335 29.55 -11.90 1.85
CA THR A 335 30.99 -11.58 1.86
C THR A 335 31.21 -10.10 2.08
N ALA A 336 32.46 -9.70 2.39
CA ALA A 336 32.81 -8.28 2.50
C ALA A 336 32.48 -7.52 1.21
N ASP A 337 32.71 -8.15 0.05
CA ASP A 337 32.46 -7.55 -1.26
C ASP A 337 30.97 -7.35 -1.52
N THR A 338 30.11 -8.32 -1.16
CA THR A 338 28.66 -8.18 -1.35
C THR A 338 28.07 -7.09 -0.45
N VAL A 339 28.52 -7.01 0.81
CA VAL A 339 28.07 -5.96 1.73
C VAL A 339 28.59 -4.59 1.28
N LEU A 340 29.84 -4.50 0.82
CA LEU A 340 30.41 -3.24 0.33
C LEU A 340 29.71 -2.78 -0.96
N ALA A 341 29.36 -3.70 -1.86
CA ALA A 341 28.54 -3.40 -3.03
C ALA A 341 27.13 -2.91 -2.64
N ALA A 342 26.52 -3.53 -1.62
CA ALA A 342 25.24 -3.09 -1.08
C ALA A 342 25.32 -1.67 -0.51
N VAL A 343 26.39 -1.36 0.22
CA VAL A 343 26.64 -0.01 0.75
C VAL A 343 26.87 1.00 -0.37
N ALA A 344 27.62 0.64 -1.41
CA ALA A 344 27.81 1.48 -2.59
C ALA A 344 26.48 1.73 -3.35
N ALA A 345 25.54 0.78 -3.30
CA ALA A 345 24.18 0.93 -3.82
C ALA A 345 23.26 1.75 -2.90
N GLY A 346 23.74 2.24 -1.76
CA GLY A 346 23.01 3.11 -0.83
C GLY A 346 22.29 2.38 0.32
N HIS A 347 22.54 1.09 0.51
CA HIS A 347 22.09 0.34 1.69
C HIS A 347 23.03 0.57 2.88
N THR A 348 22.64 0.16 4.10
CA THR A 348 23.50 0.27 5.29
C THR A 348 23.73 -1.07 5.98
N ALA A 349 24.85 -1.22 6.69
CA ALA A 349 25.11 -2.41 7.49
C ALA A 349 24.10 -2.54 8.65
N ASP A 350 23.66 -1.42 9.23
CA ASP A 350 22.65 -1.40 10.30
C ASP A 350 21.31 -1.97 9.83
N GLN A 351 20.87 -1.64 8.60
CA GLN A 351 19.66 -2.22 8.01
C GLN A 351 19.73 -3.75 7.91
N LEU A 352 20.90 -4.30 7.55
CA LEU A 352 21.09 -5.76 7.53
C LEU A 352 21.12 -6.35 8.95
N ARG A 353 21.75 -5.64 9.90
CA ARG A 353 21.80 -6.03 11.31
C ARG A 353 20.39 -6.16 11.91
N ASP A 354 19.57 -5.13 11.71
CA ASP A 354 18.19 -5.09 12.21
C ASP A 354 17.31 -6.16 11.56
N PHE A 355 17.45 -6.33 10.23
CA PHE A 355 16.74 -7.37 9.49
C PHE A 355 17.05 -8.77 10.04
N LEU A 356 18.33 -9.12 10.18
CA LEU A 356 18.75 -10.44 10.66
C LEU A 356 18.34 -10.64 12.13
N GLY A 357 18.48 -9.61 12.98
CA GLY A 357 18.06 -9.67 14.38
C GLY A 357 16.58 -10.01 14.57
N GLY A 358 15.73 -9.60 13.63
CA GLY A 358 14.29 -9.88 13.63
C GLY A 358 13.85 -11.20 12.97
N ARG A 359 14.76 -11.93 12.31
CA ARG A 359 14.43 -13.13 11.50
C ARG A 359 15.25 -14.37 11.87
N MET A 360 16.29 -14.20 12.67
CA MET A 360 17.13 -15.32 13.09
C MET A 360 16.47 -16.18 14.17
N GLU A 361 16.57 -17.51 13.98
CA GLU A 361 16.22 -18.50 15.01
C GLU A 361 17.19 -18.44 16.19
N GLN A 362 18.47 -18.18 15.90
CA GLN A 362 19.54 -18.14 16.91
C GLN A 362 19.41 -16.90 17.79
N PRO A 363 19.72 -17.00 19.10
CA PRO A 363 19.72 -15.84 19.98
C PRO A 363 20.92 -14.94 19.67
N GLY A 364 20.63 -13.77 19.11
CA GLY A 364 21.65 -12.76 18.78
C GLY A 364 22.40 -13.06 17.48
N LEU A 365 23.16 -12.07 17.02
CA LEU A 365 23.94 -12.14 15.79
C LEU A 365 25.33 -12.75 16.07
N PRO A 366 25.84 -13.66 15.22
CA PRO A 366 27.18 -14.23 15.39
C PRO A 366 28.26 -13.15 15.40
N ALA A 367 29.27 -13.30 16.27
CA ALA A 367 30.36 -12.34 16.38
C ALA A 367 31.11 -12.13 15.05
N THR A 368 31.28 -13.19 14.26
CA THR A 368 31.92 -13.12 12.93
C THR A 368 31.16 -12.20 11.96
N LEU A 369 29.82 -12.24 12.01
CA LEU A 369 28.97 -11.35 11.22
C LEU A 369 29.12 -9.90 11.70
N LEU A 370 29.08 -9.66 13.01
CA LEU A 370 29.23 -8.31 13.57
C LEU A 370 30.57 -7.68 13.17
N VAL A 371 31.67 -8.43 13.28
CA VAL A 371 33.00 -7.98 12.85
C VAL A 371 33.02 -7.63 11.36
N LEU A 372 32.42 -8.47 10.50
CA LEU A 372 32.32 -8.16 9.06
C LEU A 372 31.59 -6.84 8.81
N LEU A 373 30.43 -6.64 9.45
CA LEU A 373 29.61 -5.45 9.26
C LEU A 373 30.32 -4.19 9.76
N ASP A 374 31.01 -4.28 10.89
CA ASP A 374 31.77 -3.16 11.46
C ASP A 374 32.98 -2.80 10.58
N ASP A 375 33.69 -3.81 10.07
CA ASP A 375 34.81 -3.63 9.13
C ASP A 375 34.36 -2.95 7.83
N VAL A 376 33.26 -3.40 7.23
CA VAL A 376 32.73 -2.79 6.00
C VAL A 376 32.25 -1.37 6.25
N THR A 377 31.59 -1.12 7.38
CA THR A 377 31.14 0.23 7.77
C THR A 377 32.32 1.17 7.95
N ALA A 378 33.38 0.71 8.63
CA ALA A 378 34.61 1.48 8.82
C ALA A 378 35.34 1.76 7.49
N ARG A 379 35.37 0.80 6.56
CA ARG A 379 35.96 0.98 5.22
C ARG A 379 35.16 1.95 4.36
N ALA A 380 33.83 1.82 4.34
CA ALA A 380 32.95 2.71 3.59
C ALA A 380 33.04 4.16 4.11
N GLY A 381 33.13 4.35 5.43
CA GLY A 381 33.30 5.68 6.03
C GLY A 381 34.64 6.37 5.72
N ARG A 382 35.65 5.63 5.23
CA ARG A 382 36.94 6.19 4.78
C ARG A 382 36.94 6.62 3.32
N LEU A 383 35.96 6.20 2.53
CA LEU A 383 35.80 6.63 1.13
C LEU A 383 35.04 7.96 1.10
N ARG A 384 35.75 9.06 0.80
CA ARG A 384 35.14 10.34 0.44
C ARG A 384 35.02 10.42 -1.08
N ASP A 385 33.79 10.47 -1.58
CA ASP A 385 33.52 10.91 -2.95
C ASP A 385 33.80 12.43 -3.04
N LEU A 386 34.83 12.80 -3.81
CA LEU A 386 35.24 14.19 -4.04
C LEU A 386 34.63 14.77 -5.33
N GLY A 387 33.71 14.06 -5.98
CA GLY A 387 33.02 14.49 -7.20
C GLY A 387 33.77 14.16 -8.50
N GLN A 388 33.09 14.37 -9.63
CA GLN A 388 33.64 14.14 -10.97
C GLN A 388 34.62 15.25 -11.38
N VAL A 389 35.87 14.88 -11.69
CA VAL A 389 36.84 15.79 -12.31
C VAL A 389 36.66 15.79 -13.83
N ARG A 390 36.32 16.95 -14.41
CA ARG A 390 36.36 17.17 -15.87
C ARG A 390 37.76 17.63 -16.28
N LEU A 391 38.47 16.77 -17.01
CA LEU A 391 39.72 17.14 -17.67
C LEU A 391 39.40 17.84 -19.01
N THR A 392 39.66 19.14 -19.08
CA THR A 392 39.67 19.89 -20.35
C THR A 392 41.10 20.12 -20.79
N ASN A 393 41.49 19.50 -21.91
CA ASN A 393 42.82 19.69 -22.48
C ASN A 393 42.79 20.94 -23.38
N ALA A 394 43.56 21.98 -23.05
CA ALA A 394 43.72 23.16 -23.89
C ALA A 394 45.00 23.01 -24.72
N PRO A 395 44.94 23.07 -26.07
CA PRO A 395 46.14 23.01 -26.90
C PRO A 395 46.97 24.29 -26.73
N ILE A 396 48.24 24.12 -26.40
CA ILE A 396 49.24 25.19 -26.37
C ILE A 396 49.49 25.61 -27.82
N ARG A 397 49.18 26.87 -28.16
CA ARG A 397 49.61 27.48 -29.43
C ARG A 397 51.10 27.86 -29.29
N HIS A 398 51.91 27.33 -30.21
CA HIS A 398 53.30 27.73 -30.40
C HIS A 398 53.43 29.16 -30.90
#